data_AF-A0A1X9ZCR1-F1
#
_entry.id   AF-A0A1X9ZCR1-F1
#
_cell.length_a   1.000
_cell.length_b   1.000
_cell.length_c   1.000
_cell.angle_alpha   90.00
_cell.angle_beta   90.00
_cell.angle_gamma   90.00
#
_symmetry.space_group_name_H-M   'P 1'
#
loop_
_entity.id
_entity.type
_entity.pdbx_description
1 polymer ?
#
loop_
_entity_poly.entity_id
_entity_poly.type
_entity_poly.pdbx_seq_one_letter_code
_entity_poly.pdbx_strand_id
1 'polypeptide(L)'
;MFVGLLIGVIAVLPVVFPNQQLFVNNFWVMFGFLAGITYVAYMLVDIGIKRDPEVGVMAIMGSIAVKMIFCMAFVLIYSIKAKGIGLIFMLNFFSLYLLFTAFEIYCLLRNLRHQNLK
;
A
#
# COMPACT_ATOMS: atom_id res chain seq x y z
N MET A 1 -2.74 -7.12 -10.55
CA MET A 1 -4.09 -7.65 -10.28
C MET A 1 -4.80 -6.92 -9.13
N PHE A 2 -4.23 -6.86 -7.91
CA PHE A 2 -4.88 -6.24 -6.74
C PHE A 2 -5.15 -4.72 -6.85
N VAL A 3 -4.28 -3.97 -7.53
CA VAL A 3 -4.46 -2.51 -7.74
C VAL A 3 -5.71 -2.21 -8.57
N GLY A 4 -5.97 -2.98 -9.63
CA GLY A 4 -7.17 -2.81 -10.47
C GLY A 4 -8.45 -3.13 -9.71
N LEU A 5 -8.44 -4.15 -8.85
CA LEU A 5 -9.58 -4.49 -7.99
C LEU A 5 -9.84 -3.36 -6.98
N LEU A 6 -8.80 -2.83 -6.35
CA LEU A 6 -8.90 -1.67 -5.45
C LEU A 6 -9.50 -0.45 -6.15
N ILE A 7 -9.02 -0.12 -7.36
CA ILE A 7 -9.56 1.00 -8.15
C ILE A 7 -11.06 0.80 -8.42
N GLY A 8 -11.48 -0.41 -8.79
CA GLY A 8 -12.89 -0.73 -9.00
C GLY A 8 -13.74 -0.53 -7.74
N VAL A 9 -13.27 -1.01 -6.58
CA VAL A 9 -13.95 -0.83 -5.29
C VAL A 9 -14.05 0.65 -4.92
N ILE A 10 -12.96 1.40 -5.06
CA ILE A 10 -12.89 2.85 -4.78
C ILE A 10 -13.84 3.62 -5.70
N ALA A 11 -13.98 3.23 -6.97
CA ALA A 11 -14.86 3.90 -7.93
C ALA A 11 -16.36 3.62 -7.67
N VAL A 12 -16.70 2.46 -7.11
CA VAL A 12 -18.09 2.06 -6.82
C VAL A 12 -18.59 2.61 -5.48
N LEU A 13 -17.71 2.75 -4.48
CA LEU A 13 -18.04 3.27 -3.14
C LEU A 13 -18.82 4.61 -3.13
N PRO A 14 -18.45 5.64 -3.90
CA PRO A 14 -19.18 6.91 -3.98
C PRO A 14 -20.59 6.76 -4.56
N VAL A 15 -20.79 5.79 -5.46
CA VAL A 15 -22.09 5.51 -6.10
C VAL A 15 -23.05 4.85 -5.09
N VAL A 16 -22.53 4.00 -4.22
CA VAL A 16 -23.32 3.30 -3.19
C VAL A 16 -23.61 4.21 -1.98
N PHE A 17 -22.71 5.14 -1.64
CA PHE A 17 -22.85 6.05 -0.50
C PHE A 17 -22.70 7.54 -0.91
N PRO A 18 -23.65 8.09 -1.69
CA PRO A 18 -23.53 9.45 -2.22
C PRO A 18 -23.59 10.56 -1.15
N ASN A 19 -24.17 10.28 0.01
CA ASN A 19 -24.35 11.26 1.10
C ASN A 19 -23.20 11.32 2.12
N GLN A 20 -22.14 10.52 1.95
CA GLN A 20 -21.02 10.44 2.90
C GLN A 20 -19.73 10.93 2.23
N GLN A 21 -18.99 11.82 2.91
CA GLN A 21 -17.68 12.26 2.44
C GLN A 21 -16.62 11.20 2.77
N LEU A 22 -16.62 10.10 2.01
CA LEU A 22 -15.78 8.93 2.25
C LEU A 22 -14.31 9.17 1.91
N PHE A 23 -14.04 9.97 0.88
CA PHE A 23 -12.70 10.20 0.35
C PHE A 23 -12.27 11.66 0.53
N VAL A 24 -10.98 11.85 0.80
CA VAL A 24 -10.35 13.18 0.77
C VAL A 24 -10.18 13.66 -0.67
N ASN A 25 -10.25 14.97 -0.92
CA ASN A 25 -10.13 15.52 -2.29
C ASN A 25 -8.87 15.07 -3.02
N ASN A 26 -7.76 14.88 -2.30
CA ASN A 26 -6.48 14.44 -2.86
C ASN A 26 -6.25 12.92 -2.72
N PHE A 27 -7.31 12.13 -2.59
CA PHE A 27 -7.23 10.68 -2.35
C PHE A 27 -6.44 9.95 -3.45
N TRP A 28 -6.60 10.34 -4.71
CA TRP A 28 -5.86 9.75 -5.83
C TRP A 28 -4.34 9.93 -5.72
N VAL A 29 -3.88 11.04 -5.14
CA VAL A 29 -2.45 11.29 -4.89
C VAL A 29 -1.92 10.33 -3.82
N MET A 30 -2.67 10.13 -2.73
CA MET A 30 -2.36 9.12 -1.71
C MET A 30 -2.32 7.72 -2.27
N PHE A 31 -3.35 7.35 -3.04
CA PHE A 31 -3.45 6.06 -3.68
C PHE A 31 -2.28 5.82 -4.63
N GLY A 32 -1.96 6.79 -5.49
CA GLY A 32 -0.85 6.72 -6.43
C GLY A 32 0.51 6.59 -5.72
N PHE A 33 0.72 7.32 -4.63
CA PHE A 33 1.93 7.22 -3.82
C PHE A 33 2.11 5.82 -3.21
N LEU A 34 1.07 5.29 -2.54
CA LEU A 34 1.09 3.95 -1.94
C LEU A 34 1.21 2.84 -2.99
N ALA A 35 0.49 2.95 -4.10
CA ALA A 35 0.59 2.03 -5.21
C ALA A 35 1.99 2.04 -5.84
N GLY A 36 2.58 3.23 -6.01
CA GLY A 36 3.92 3.40 -6.57
C GLY A 36 5.00 2.78 -5.69
N ILE A 37 5.00 3.06 -4.39
CA ILE A 37 6.01 2.49 -3.49
C ILE A 37 5.85 0.97 -3.34
N THR A 38 4.62 0.46 -3.29
CA THR A 38 4.38 -0.99 -3.29
C THR A 38 4.77 -1.64 -4.62
N TYR A 39 4.59 -0.97 -5.75
CA TYR A 39 5.07 -1.48 -7.03
C TYR A 39 6.60 -1.60 -7.06
N VAL A 40 7.31 -0.58 -6.58
CA VAL A 40 8.78 -0.63 -6.46
C VAL A 40 9.22 -1.77 -5.54
N ALA A 41 8.54 -1.95 -4.40
CA ALA A 41 8.78 -3.07 -3.50
C ALA A 41 8.62 -4.41 -4.22
N TYR A 42 7.53 -4.63 -4.96
CA TYR A 42 7.33 -5.84 -5.75
C TYR A 42 8.47 -6.08 -6.75
N MET A 43 8.94 -5.05 -7.45
CA MET A 43 10.06 -5.21 -8.39
C MET A 43 11.35 -5.63 -7.68
N LEU A 44 11.66 -5.05 -6.52
CA LEU A 44 12.84 -5.43 -5.73
C LEU A 44 12.79 -6.89 -5.30
N VAL A 45 11.59 -7.38 -4.98
CA VAL A 45 11.35 -8.74 -4.51
C VAL A 45 11.45 -9.74 -5.64
N ASP A 46 10.84 -9.43 -6.80
CA ASP A 46 10.97 -10.27 -7.99
C ASP A 46 12.44 -10.40 -8.43
N ILE A 47 13.26 -9.36 -8.23
CA ILE A 47 14.71 -9.43 -8.43
C ILE A 47 15.39 -10.28 -7.35
N GLY A 48 15.02 -10.10 -6.08
CA GLY A 48 15.57 -10.85 -4.95
C GLY A 48 15.32 -12.36 -5.05
N ILE A 49 14.08 -12.76 -5.34
CA ILE A 49 13.66 -14.16 -5.46
C ILE A 49 14.39 -14.88 -6.60
N LYS A 50 14.73 -14.18 -7.70
CA LYS A 50 15.49 -14.77 -8.81
C LYS A 50 16.93 -15.17 -8.43
N ARG A 51 17.50 -14.52 -7.41
CA ARG A 51 18.83 -14.87 -6.88
C ARG A 51 18.72 -15.94 -5.82
N ASP A 52 17.90 -15.70 -4.81
CA ASP A 52 17.71 -16.62 -3.69
C ASP A 52 16.35 -16.39 -3.01
N PRO A 53 15.58 -17.47 -2.71
CA PRO A 53 14.45 -17.47 -1.79
C PRO A 53 14.59 -16.53 -0.57
N GLU A 54 15.69 -16.65 0.16
CA GLU A 54 15.90 -15.96 1.44
C GLU A 54 16.13 -14.46 1.23
N VAL A 55 16.81 -14.10 0.14
CA VAL A 55 17.04 -12.70 -0.26
C VAL A 55 15.72 -12.04 -0.65
N GLY A 56 14.77 -12.79 -1.22
CA GLY A 56 13.41 -12.30 -1.49
C GLY A 56 12.65 -11.90 -0.22
N VAL A 57 12.78 -12.69 0.85
CA VAL A 57 12.16 -12.38 2.16
C VAL A 57 12.78 -11.13 2.76
N MET A 58 14.12 -11.04 2.77
CA MET A 58 14.83 -9.86 3.26
C MET A 58 14.48 -8.61 2.46
N ALA A 59 14.30 -8.73 1.13
CA ALA A 59 13.87 -7.64 0.27
C ALA A 59 12.45 -7.14 0.62
N ILE A 60 11.50 -8.03 0.95
CA ILE A 60 10.16 -7.60 1.40
C ILE A 60 10.24 -6.91 2.77
N MET A 61 10.92 -7.50 3.75
CA MET A 61 11.03 -6.89 5.07
C MET A 61 11.67 -5.49 4.98
N GLY A 62 12.73 -5.34 4.18
CA GLY A 62 13.36 -4.05 3.89
C GLY A 62 12.40 -3.09 3.18
N SER A 63 11.64 -3.57 2.20
CA SER A 63 10.68 -2.74 1.47
C SER A 63 9.55 -2.24 2.36
N ILE A 64 9.03 -3.07 3.28
CA ILE A 64 8.02 -2.67 4.26
C ILE A 64 8.59 -1.58 5.18
N ALA A 65 9.82 -1.74 5.68
CA ALA A 65 10.46 -0.74 6.54
C ALA A 65 10.64 0.60 5.81
N VAL A 66 11.17 0.57 4.59
CA VAL A 66 11.34 1.76 3.74
C VAL A 66 9.99 2.42 3.47
N LYS A 67 8.97 1.63 3.10
CA LYS A 67 7.60 2.11 2.89
C LYS A 67 7.04 2.78 4.13
N MET A 68 7.29 2.23 5.31
CA MET A 68 6.81 2.81 6.57
C MET A 68 7.41 4.21 6.81
N ILE A 69 8.71 4.39 6.55
CA ILE A 69 9.39 5.70 6.65
C ILE A 69 8.79 6.71 5.67
N PHE A 70 8.64 6.32 4.40
CA PHE A 70 8.04 7.17 3.37
C PHE A 70 6.59 7.54 3.68
N CYS A 71 5.83 6.60 4.24
CA CYS A 71 4.46 6.83 4.70
C CYS A 71 4.40 7.83 5.85
N MET A 72 5.29 7.71 6.85
CA MET A 72 5.40 8.67 7.95
C MET A 72 5.76 10.07 7.44
N ALA A 73 6.73 10.18 6.54
CA ALA A 73 7.11 11.46 5.94
C ALA A 73 5.94 12.09 5.17
N PHE A 74 5.22 11.29 4.37
CA PHE A 74 4.06 11.75 3.62
C PHE A 74 2.95 12.28 4.54
N VAL A 75 2.60 11.53 5.57
CA VAL A 75 1.58 11.94 6.57
C VAL A 75 2.01 13.21 7.29
N LEU A 76 3.29 13.34 7.67
CA LEU A 76 3.82 14.53 8.32
C LEU A 76 3.69 15.77 7.44
N ILE A 77 4.11 15.68 6.17
CA ILE A 77 4.04 16.79 5.19
C ILE A 77 2.59 17.23 4.98
N TYR A 78 1.66 16.28 4.81
CA TYR A 78 0.25 16.58 4.61
C TYR A 78 -0.40 17.13 5.88
N SER A 79 -0.05 16.63 7.06
CA SER A 79 -0.56 17.12 8.35
C SER A 79 -0.21 18.59 8.59
N ILE A 80 1.02 19.01 8.26
CA ILE A 80 1.47 20.40 8.42
C ILE A 80 0.72 21.34 7.44
N LYS A 81 0.46 20.88 6.21
CA LYS A 81 -0.23 21.68 5.19
C LYS A 81 -1.75 21.74 5.38
N ALA A 82 -2.34 20.69 5.93
CA ALA A 82 -3.79 20.55 6.09
C ALA A 82 -4.22 20.95 7.50
N LYS A 83 -4.41 22.26 7.74
CA LYS A 83 -5.09 22.75 8.95
C LYS A 83 -6.50 22.14 9.05
N GLY A 84 -6.66 21.05 9.79
CA GLY A 84 -7.97 20.53 10.22
C GLY A 84 -8.52 19.28 9.51
N ILE A 85 -7.81 18.61 8.59
CA ILE A 85 -8.35 17.47 7.82
C ILE A 85 -8.03 16.11 8.50
N GLY A 86 -7.94 16.09 9.84
CA GLY A 86 -7.20 15.04 10.56
C GLY A 86 -7.76 13.63 10.41
N LEU A 87 -9.08 13.45 10.54
CA LEU A 87 -9.64 12.12 10.79
C LEU A 87 -9.95 11.35 9.49
N ILE A 88 -10.62 11.99 8.52
CA ILE A 88 -10.96 11.36 7.23
C ILE A 88 -9.68 11.04 6.44
N PHE A 89 -8.69 11.95 6.43
CA PHE A 89 -7.38 11.69 5.82
C PHE A 89 -6.69 10.50 6.46
N MET A 90 -6.61 10.49 7.80
CA MET A 90 -5.95 9.43 8.55
C MET A 90 -6.60 8.06 8.27
N LEU A 91 -7.94 7.98 8.30
CA LEU A 91 -8.65 6.74 8.01
C LEU A 91 -8.42 6.25 6.57
N ASN A 92 -8.46 7.17 5.59
CA ASN A 92 -8.19 6.83 4.19
C ASN A 92 -6.76 6.32 4.01
N PHE A 93 -5.78 7.05 4.56
CA PHE A 93 -4.38 6.68 4.48
C PHE A 93 -4.10 5.35 5.16
N PHE A 94 -4.59 5.16 6.38
CA PHE A 94 -4.39 3.95 7.16
C PHE A 94 -5.05 2.74 6.52
N SER A 95 -6.26 2.89 5.99
CA SER A 95 -6.97 1.81 5.28
C SER A 95 -6.21 1.37 4.03
N LEU A 96 -5.75 2.33 3.21
CA LEU A 96 -4.93 2.03 2.04
C LEU A 96 -3.61 1.36 2.45
N TYR A 97 -2.91 1.91 3.43
CA TYR A 97 -1.66 1.35 3.93
C TYR A 97 -1.82 -0.11 4.37
N LEU A 98 -2.86 -0.42 5.15
CA LEU A 98 -3.14 -1.78 5.59
C LEU A 98 -3.46 -2.71 4.42
N LEU A 99 -4.32 -2.29 3.49
CA LEU A 99 -4.67 -3.10 2.32
C LEU A 99 -3.45 -3.43 1.46
N PHE A 100 -2.64 -2.42 1.11
CA PHE A 100 -1.41 -2.63 0.34
C PHE A 100 -0.41 -3.52 1.07
N THR A 101 -0.26 -3.34 2.40
CA THR A 101 0.65 -4.16 3.22
C THR A 101 0.16 -5.60 3.35
N ALA A 102 -1.15 -5.82 3.53
CA ALA A 102 -1.74 -7.16 3.58
C ALA A 102 -1.53 -7.92 2.27
N PHE A 103 -1.72 -7.26 1.13
CA PHE A 103 -1.43 -7.88 -0.18
C PHE A 103 0.04 -8.19 -0.38
N GLU A 104 0.94 -7.32 0.08
CA GLU A 104 2.39 -7.50 0.03
C GLU A 104 2.83 -8.70 0.88
N ILE A 105 2.38 -8.79 2.14
CA ILE A 105 2.64 -9.92 3.04
C ILE A 105 2.01 -11.21 2.50
N TYR A 106 0.79 -11.16 1.96
CA TYR A 106 0.14 -12.34 1.40
C TYR A 106 0.94 -12.94 0.24
N CYS A 107 1.47 -12.11 -0.66
CA CYS A 107 2.33 -12.58 -1.75
C CYS A 107 3.66 -13.13 -1.24
N LEU A 108 4.25 -12.51 -0.20
CA LEU A 108 5.43 -13.03 0.51
C LEU A 108 5.17 -14.45 1.02
N LEU A 109 4.10 -14.63 1.81
CA LEU A 109 3.73 -15.91 2.43
C LEU A 109 3.42 -16.97 1.38
N ARG A 110 2.76 -16.60 0.28
CA ARG A 110 2.45 -17.54 -0.81
C ARG A 110 3.72 -17.99 -1.54
N ASN A 111 4.65 -17.07 -1.81
CA ASN A 111 5.93 -17.40 -2.45
C ASN A 111 6.80 -18.27 -1.53
N LEU A 112 6.88 -17.94 -0.23
CA LEU A 112 7.57 -18.74 0.76
C LEU A 112 7.00 -20.16 0.90
N ARG A 113 5.67 -20.28 0.96
CA ARG A 113 5.02 -21.60 1.04
C ARG A 113 5.32 -22.46 -0.18
N HIS A 114 5.38 -21.86 -1.37
CA HIS A 114 5.72 -22.60 -2.58
C HIS A 114 7.18 -23.08 -2.57
N GLN A 115 8.08 -22.32 -1.96
CA GLN A 115 9.50 -22.69 -1.86
C GLN A 115 9.78 -23.73 -0.77
N ASN A 116 9.05 -23.72 0.35
CA ASN A 116 9.20 -24.72 1.40
C ASN A 116 8.61 -26.11 1.02
N LEU A 117 7.73 -26.14 0.01
CA LEU A 117 7.13 -27.38 -0.53
C LEU A 117 7.97 -28.03 -1.65
N LYS A 118 9.13 -27.46 -1.98
CA LYS A 118 10.01 -27.91 -3.07
C LYS A 118 11.34 -28.40 -2.51
#